data_AF-A0A919QI98-F1
#
_entry.id   AF-A0A919QI98-F1
#
_cell.length_a   1.000
_cell.length_b   1.000
_cell.length_c   1.000
_cell.angle_alpha   90.00
_cell.angle_beta   90.00
_cell.angle_gamma   90.00
#
_symmetry.space_group_name_H-M   'P 1'
#
loop_
_entity.id
_entity.type
_entity.pdbx_description
1 polymer ?
#
loop_
_entity_poly.entity_id
_entity_poly.type
_entity_poly.pdbx_seq_one_letter_code
_entity_poly.pdbx_strand_id
1 'polypeptide(L)'
;MTKTDAIDALRTWAGQYGDLPAQLNDDLERKIYVPIRGATSRYRLRELGRSAFHDWGGVHTEFHELLIVDRISRSLTLIVAADD
;
A
#
# COMPACT_ATOMS: atom_id res chain seq x y z
N MET A 1 -3.95 -4.10 10.91
CA MET A 1 -3.77 -5.29 10.06
C MET A 1 -2.48 -5.99 10.43
N THR A 2 -2.31 -7.28 10.10
CA THR A 2 -1.03 -7.95 10.34
C THR A 2 0.01 -7.52 9.30
N LYS A 3 1.30 -7.77 9.60
CA LYS A 3 2.40 -7.56 8.66
C LYS A 3 2.22 -8.37 7.38
N THR A 4 1.76 -9.61 7.52
CA THR A 4 1.54 -10.54 6.41
C THR A 4 0.40 -10.05 5.52
N ASP A 5 -0.76 -9.70 6.10
CA ASP A 5 -1.90 -9.19 5.33
C ASP A 5 -1.54 -7.95 4.49
N ALA A 6 -0.73 -7.05 5.06
CA ALA A 6 -0.29 -5.83 4.39
C ALA A 6 0.60 -6.13 3.17
N ILE A 7 1.56 -7.04 3.33
CA ILE A 7 2.50 -7.42 2.26
C ILE A 7 1.77 -8.21 1.18
N ASP A 8 0.92 -9.15 1.58
CA ASP A 8 0.21 -10.02 0.64
C ASP A 8 -0.75 -9.20 -0.22
N ALA A 9 -1.50 -8.26 0.36
CA ALA A 9 -2.38 -7.37 -0.40
C ALA A 9 -1.62 -6.59 -1.48
N LEU A 10 -0.46 -6.01 -1.14
CA LEU A 10 0.34 -5.22 -2.09
C LEU A 10 1.07 -6.08 -3.11
N ARG A 11 1.52 -7.28 -2.73
CA ARG A 11 2.13 -8.23 -3.67
C ARG A 11 1.12 -8.76 -4.67
N THR A 12 -0.08 -9.10 -4.21
CA THR A 12 -1.17 -9.55 -5.08
C THR A 12 -1.55 -8.45 -6.05
N TRP A 13 -1.76 -7.21 -5.58
CA TRP A 13 -2.06 -6.08 -6.45
C TRP A 13 -0.94 -5.83 -7.47
N ALA A 14 0.32 -5.78 -7.04
CA ALA A 14 1.42 -5.46 -7.95
C ALA A 14 1.66 -6.58 -8.99
N GLY A 15 1.51 -7.85 -8.61
CA GLY A 15 1.70 -8.99 -9.50
C GLY A 15 0.47 -9.43 -10.28
N GLN A 16 -0.65 -8.69 -10.21
CA GLN A 16 -1.93 -9.14 -10.75
C GLN A 16 -1.93 -9.37 -12.28
N TYR A 17 -1.02 -8.69 -12.99
CA TYR A 17 -0.87 -8.79 -14.46
C TYR A 17 0.37 -9.57 -14.90
N GLY A 18 1.00 -10.31 -13.99
CA GLY A 18 2.17 -11.16 -14.28
C GLY A 18 3.44 -10.69 -13.56
N ASP A 19 4.57 -11.20 -14.03
CA ASP A 19 5.87 -10.96 -13.40
C ASP A 19 6.29 -9.49 -13.53
N LEU A 20 6.76 -8.94 -12.41
CA LEU A 20 7.27 -7.59 -12.36
C LEU A 20 8.73 -7.52 -12.84
N PRO A 21 9.15 -6.43 -13.51
CA PRO A 21 10.56 -6.18 -13.79
C PRO A 21 11.40 -6.26 -12.51
N ALA A 22 12.60 -6.85 -12.59
CA ALA A 22 13.47 -7.05 -11.43
C ALA A 22 13.71 -5.75 -10.64
N GLN A 23 13.95 -4.64 -11.34
CA GLN A 23 14.15 -3.33 -10.72
C GLN A 23 12.92 -2.84 -9.94
N LEU A 24 11.71 -3.14 -10.41
CA LEU A 24 10.48 -2.80 -9.69
C LEU A 24 10.32 -3.68 -8.45
N ASN A 25 10.65 -4.97 -8.55
CA ASN A 25 10.67 -5.87 -7.39
C ASN A 25 11.63 -5.37 -6.30
N ASP A 26 12.84 -4.94 -6.67
CA ASP A 26 13.83 -4.40 -5.73
C ASP A 26 13.35 -3.11 -5.07
N ASP A 27 12.67 -2.26 -5.83
CA ASP A 27 12.08 -1.03 -5.32
C ASP A 27 10.89 -1.31 -4.38
N LEU A 28 10.00 -2.24 -4.72
CA LEU A 28 8.91 -2.65 -3.83
C LEU A 28 9.45 -3.26 -2.54
N GLU A 29 10.47 -4.12 -2.62
CA GLU A 29 11.10 -4.71 -1.45
C GLU A 29 11.68 -3.64 -0.53
N ARG A 30 12.48 -2.71 -1.07
CA ARG A 30 13.13 -1.66 -0.27
C ARG A 30 12.18 -0.59 0.24
N LYS A 31 11.27 -0.10 -0.60
CA LYS A 31 10.46 1.09 -0.32
C LYS A 31 9.12 0.76 0.33
N ILE A 32 8.63 -0.47 0.16
CA ILE A 32 7.29 -0.87 0.62
C ILE A 32 7.39 -2.00 1.64
N TYR A 33 7.96 -3.15 1.27
CA TYR A 33 7.93 -4.33 2.12
C TYR A 33 8.81 -4.19 3.37
N VAL A 34 10.04 -3.70 3.23
CA VAL A 34 10.94 -3.46 4.38
C VAL A 34 10.31 -2.49 5.42
N PRO A 35 9.79 -1.31 5.04
CA PRO A 35 9.07 -0.44 5.97
C PRO A 35 7.88 -1.12 6.64
N ILE A 36 7.08 -1.88 5.87
CA ILE A 36 5.97 -2.65 6.45
C ILE A 36 6.49 -3.65 7.48
N ARG A 37 7.62 -4.33 7.26
CA ARG A 37 8.15 -5.29 8.24
C ARG A 37 8.64 -4.60 9.52
N GLY A 38 9.28 -3.44 9.41
CA GLY A 38 9.79 -2.66 10.54
C GLY A 38 8.71 -1.91 11.35
N ALA A 39 7.51 -1.74 10.78
CA ALA A 39 6.48 -0.92 11.39
C ALA A 39 6.00 -1.43 12.76
N THR A 40 5.83 -0.49 13.68
CA THR A 40 5.21 -0.74 14.98
C THR A 40 3.69 -0.83 14.90
N SER A 41 3.06 -0.18 13.91
CA SER A 41 1.61 -0.24 13.68
C SER A 41 1.28 -0.09 12.19
N ARG A 42 0.18 -0.71 11.76
CA ARG A 42 -0.25 -0.79 10.34
C ARG A 42 -1.77 -0.68 10.26
N TYR A 43 -2.25 0.27 9.47
CA TYR A 43 -3.68 0.53 9.29
C TYR A 43 -4.03 0.52 7.81
N ARG A 44 -5.19 -0.05 7.47
CA ARG A 44 -5.78 0.09 6.14
C ARG A 44 -6.73 1.26 6.26
N LEU A 45 -6.58 2.26 5.41
CA LEU A 45 -7.57 3.33 5.39
C LEU A 45 -8.86 2.75 4.81
N ARG A 46 -9.97 3.12 5.44
CA ARG A 46 -11.29 2.66 5.04
C ARG A 46 -11.78 3.53 3.89
N GLU A 47 -12.62 2.96 3.04
CA GLU A 47 -13.39 3.75 2.08
C GLU A 47 -14.23 4.80 2.82
N LEU A 48 -14.13 6.06 2.38
CA LEU A 48 -14.82 7.19 3.01
C LEU A 48 -16.28 7.33 2.53
N GLY A 49 -16.68 6.52 1.54
CA GLY A 49 -18.01 6.49 0.96
C GLY A 49 -18.25 7.61 -0.06
N ARG A 50 -19.42 7.57 -0.70
CA ARG A 50 -19.77 8.45 -1.83
C ARG A 50 -19.72 9.95 -1.53
N SER A 51 -19.93 10.36 -0.27
CA SER A 51 -19.90 11.78 0.09
C SER A 51 -18.48 12.38 0.10
N ALA A 52 -17.44 11.54 0.12
CA ALA A 52 -16.05 11.95 0.03
C ALA A 52 -15.45 11.70 -1.37
N PHE A 53 -16.30 11.36 -2.34
CA PHE A 53 -15.88 11.02 -3.69
C PHE A 53 -15.54 12.29 -4.46
N HIS A 54 -14.28 12.40 -4.90
CA HIS A 54 -13.86 13.44 -5.82
C HIS A 54 -14.44 13.18 -7.21
N ASP A 55 -14.60 14.21 -8.04
CA ASP A 55 -15.14 14.08 -9.41
C ASP A 55 -14.32 13.11 -10.29
N TRP A 56 -13.07 12.84 -9.90
CA TRP A 56 -12.16 11.88 -10.53
C TRP A 56 -11.97 10.57 -9.76
N GLY A 57 -12.61 10.42 -8.59
CA GLY A 57 -12.38 9.30 -7.65
C GLY A 57 -12.86 7.92 -8.14
N GLY A 58 -13.40 7.84 -9.35
CA GLY A 58 -13.91 6.61 -9.97
C GLY A 58 -13.22 6.22 -11.26
N VAL A 59 -12.15 6.92 -11.64
CA VAL A 59 -11.37 6.55 -12.83
C VAL A 59 -10.61 5.25 -12.59
N HIS A 60 -10.03 5.09 -11.39
CA HIS A 60 -9.40 3.83 -10.98
C HIS A 60 -10.34 3.08 -10.05
N THR A 61 -10.64 1.82 -10.38
CA THR A 61 -11.61 1.01 -9.64
C THR A 61 -10.99 0.19 -8.51
N GLU A 62 -9.67 0.14 -8.43
CA GLU A 62 -8.93 -0.56 -7.39
C GLU A 62 -7.82 0.33 -6.82
N PHE A 63 -7.88 0.55 -5.50
CA PHE A 63 -6.82 1.24 -4.77
C PHE A 63 -6.65 0.67 -3.37
N HIS A 64 -5.42 0.68 -2.88
CA HIS A 64 -5.02 0.24 -1.55
C HIS A 64 -4.27 1.35 -0.82
N GLU A 65 -4.87 1.84 0.26
CA GLU A 65 -4.26 2.85 1.12
C GLU A 65 -3.87 2.26 2.47
N LEU A 66 -2.57 2.29 2.76
CA LEU A 66 -2.01 1.76 4.00
C LEU A 66 -1.23 2.85 4.73
N LEU A 67 -1.52 3.01 6.02
CA LEU A 67 -0.75 3.86 6.92
C LEU A 67 0.20 3.01 7.75
N ILE A 68 1.49 3.29 7.61
CA ILE A 68 2.59 2.60 8.26
C ILE A 68 3.20 3.53 9.31
N VAL A 69 3.18 3.09 10.57
CA VAL A 69 3.73 3.85 11.69
C VAL A 69 4.92 3.08 12.26
N ASP A 70 6.10 3.70 12.21
CA ASP A 70 7.26 3.24 12.95
C ASP A 70 7.59 4.24 14.06
N ARG A 71 7.20 3.89 15.29
CA ARG A 71 7.45 4.71 16.48
C ARG A 71 8.92 4.72 16.91
N ILE A 72 9.73 3.76 16.46
CA ILE A 72 11.16 3.69 16.80
C ILE A 72 11.91 4.75 15.99
N SER A 73 11.72 4.76 14.66
CA SER A 73 12.31 5.77 13.78
C SER A 73 11.53 7.10 13.75
N ARG A 74 10.36 7.16 14.42
CA ARG A 74 9.43 8.30 14.42
C ARG A 74 8.95 8.68 13.02
N SER A 75 8.68 7.68 12.20
CA SER A 75 8.21 7.86 10.83
C SER A 75 6.74 7.44 10.65
N LEU A 76 6.08 8.15 9.73
CA LEU A 76 4.73 7.89 9.26
C LEU A 76 4.78 7.85 7.73
N THR A 77 4.39 6.70 7.15
CA THR A 77 4.38 6.51 5.70
C THR A 77 2.96 6.16 5.25
N LEU A 78 2.44 6.92 4.29
CA LEU A 78 1.25 6.56 3.54
C LEU A 78 1.68 5.85 2.26
N ILE A 79 1.19 4.64 2.06
CA ILE A 79 1.32 3.89 0.81
C ILE A 79 -0.01 3.98 0.10
N VAL A 80 0.01 4.49 -1.13
CA VAL A 80 -1.13 4.48 -2.05
C VAL A 80 -0.72 3.62 -3.23
N ALA A 81 -1.37 2.48 -3.40
CA ALA A 81 -1.26 1.64 -4.58
C ALA A 81 -2.55 1.77 -5.37
N ALA A 82 -2.46 2.31 -6.59
CA ALA A 82 -3.60 2.54 -7.47
C ALA A 82 -3.13 2.30 -8.91
N ASP A 83 -4.05 1.85 -9.74
CA ASP A 83 -3.84 1.79 -11.18
C ASP A 83 -3.87 3.21 -11.76
N ASP A 84 -3.32 3.43 -12.96
CA ASP A 84 -3.41 4.67 -13.77
C ASP A 84 -4.28 4.41 -15.02
#